data_AF-A0A2R6F5K3-F1
#
_entry.id   AF-A0A2R6F5K3-F1
#
_cell.length_a   1.000
_cell.length_b   1.000
_cell.length_c   1.000
_cell.angle_alpha   90.00
_cell.angle_beta   90.00
_cell.angle_gamma   90.00
#
_symmetry.space_group_name_H-M   'P 1'
#
loop_
_entity.id
_entity.type
_entity.pdbx_description
1 polymer ?
#
loop_
_entity_poly.entity_id
_entity_poly.type
_entity_poly.pdbx_seq_one_letter_code
_entity_poly.pdbx_strand_id
1 'polypeptide(L)'
;MDLRFRHLAATAAGMTFVLILLGVYTAAAGAGLSCGARWPLCNGFLGLFPANWPSFIEWFHRLFAMLTGFVILGTTYAAWRYTADRRIRWASAVALLVLPAQIVLGGLTVTVYAQAIQVAHHGAALLIFGALVATTAWAYDASGAHSTPSDAPRAASADD
;
A
#
# COMPACT_ATOMS: atom_id res chain seq x y z
N MET A 1 10.13 -4.03 -18.79
CA MET A 1 9.11 -3.97 -17.73
C MET A 1 8.03 -2.99 -18.13
N ASP A 2 6.77 -3.42 -18.15
CA ASP A 2 5.68 -2.64 -18.74
C ASP A 2 5.34 -1.40 -17.91
N LEU A 3 5.06 -0.29 -18.59
CA LEU A 3 4.63 0.97 -17.97
C LEU A 3 3.41 0.77 -17.04
N ARG A 4 2.54 -0.18 -17.40
CA ARG A 4 1.37 -0.58 -16.61
C ARG A 4 1.73 -1.09 -15.21
N PHE A 5 2.80 -1.90 -15.09
CA PHE A 5 3.25 -2.40 -13.79
C PHE A 5 3.78 -1.26 -12.91
N ARG A 6 4.54 -0.33 -13.49
CA ARG A 6 5.10 0.82 -12.75
C ARG A 6 4.00 1.70 -12.19
N HIS A 7 2.99 2.00 -13.01
CA HIS A 7 1.82 2.76 -12.56
C HIS A 7 1.07 2.00 -11.47
N LEU A 8 0.86 0.69 -11.61
CA LEU A 8 0.21 -0.12 -10.58
C LEU A 8 0.96 -0.07 -9.24
N ALA A 9 2.29 -0.26 -9.26
CA ALA A 9 3.13 -0.17 -8.06
C ALA A 9 3.09 1.22 -7.42
N ALA A 10 3.18 2.29 -8.23
CA ALA A 10 3.08 3.66 -7.77
C ALA A 10 1.69 3.98 -7.18
N THR A 11 0.62 3.49 -7.80
CA THR A 11 -0.75 3.60 -7.28
C THR A 11 -0.88 2.88 -5.94
N ALA A 12 -0.33 1.68 -5.80
CA ALA A 12 -0.35 0.94 -4.53
C ALA A 12 0.35 1.73 -3.41
N ALA A 13 1.54 2.27 -3.68
CA ALA A 13 2.30 3.09 -2.73
C ALA A 13 1.55 4.38 -2.37
N GLY A 14 1.02 5.10 -3.37
CA GLY A 14 0.26 6.33 -3.17
C GLY A 14 -1.04 6.11 -2.39
N MET A 15 -1.80 5.06 -2.71
CA MET A 15 -2.99 4.68 -1.95
C MET A 15 -2.63 4.33 -0.51
N THR A 16 -1.56 3.57 -0.28
CA THR A 16 -1.13 3.22 1.08
C THR A 16 -0.73 4.46 1.88
N PHE A 17 -0.05 5.42 1.26
CA PHE A 17 0.27 6.69 1.90
C PHE A 17 -0.99 7.47 2.30
N VAL A 18 -1.95 7.62 1.39
CA VAL A 18 -3.25 8.26 1.67
C VAL A 18 -3.99 7.52 2.79
N LEU A 19 -3.95 6.18 2.80
CA LEU A 19 -4.58 5.36 3.84
C LEU A 19 -3.97 5.62 5.22
N ILE A 20 -2.65 5.76 5.31
CA ILE A 20 -1.96 6.11 6.57
C ILE A 20 -2.44 7.49 7.07
N LEU A 21 -2.48 8.50 6.19
CA LEU A 21 -2.97 9.83 6.56
C LEU A 21 -4.43 9.80 7.01
N LEU A 22 -5.27 9.02 6.34
CA LEU A 22 -6.67 8.84 6.71
C LEU A 22 -6.81 8.14 8.08
N GLY A 23 -5.93 7.19 8.41
CA GLY A 23 -5.86 6.56 9.72
C GLY A 23 -5.48 7.54 10.83
N VAL A 24 -4.45 8.36 10.59
CA VAL A 24 -4.04 9.44 11.50
C VAL A 24 -5.19 10.43 11.71
N TYR A 25 -5.88 10.83 10.63
CA TYR A 25 -7.04 11.70 10.71
C TYR A 25 -8.19 11.07 11.52
N THR A 26 -8.48 9.78 11.31
CA THR A 26 -9.53 9.05 12.06
C THR A 26 -9.26 9.07 13.56
N ALA A 27 -8.01 8.86 13.97
CA ALA A 27 -7.59 8.95 15.36
C ALA A 27 -7.70 10.38 15.90
N ALA A 28 -7.19 11.37 15.16
CA ALA A 28 -7.21 12.77 15.56
C ALA A 28 -8.65 13.34 15.67
N ALA A 29 -9.56 12.87 14.82
CA ALA A 29 -10.98 13.23 14.86
C ALA A 29 -11.76 12.53 15.99
N GLY A 30 -11.12 11.66 16.78
CA GLY A 30 -11.78 10.87 17.82
C GLY A 30 -12.76 9.83 17.26
N ALA A 31 -12.66 9.50 15.97
CA ALA A 31 -13.61 8.64 15.27
C ALA A 31 -13.29 7.14 15.41
N GLY A 32 -12.14 6.75 15.97
CA GLY A 32 -11.68 5.36 16.02
C GLY A 32 -12.54 4.35 16.80
N LEU A 33 -13.58 4.80 17.52
CA LEU A 33 -14.53 3.96 18.25
C LEU A 33 -16.00 4.23 17.85
N SER A 34 -16.20 5.03 16.80
CA SER A 34 -17.52 5.55 16.42
C SER A 34 -18.44 4.47 15.83
N CYS A 35 -17.87 3.42 15.22
CA CYS A 35 -18.61 2.23 14.79
C CYS A 35 -19.04 1.30 15.95
N GLY A 36 -18.81 1.68 17.21
CA GLY A 36 -19.29 0.97 18.41
C GLY A 36 -18.57 -0.35 18.69
N ALA A 37 -17.24 -0.36 18.53
CA ALA A 37 -16.38 -1.54 18.68
C ALA A 37 -16.77 -2.74 17.81
N ARG A 38 -17.52 -2.48 16.72
CA ARG A 38 -17.87 -3.50 15.73
C ARG A 38 -16.79 -3.58 14.67
N TRP A 39 -16.40 -4.79 14.32
CA TRP A 39 -15.48 -5.07 13.22
C TRP A 39 -15.82 -6.45 12.67
N PRO A 40 -15.90 -6.64 11.34
CA PRO A 40 -15.61 -5.68 10.26
C PRO A 40 -16.75 -4.66 10.01
N LEU A 41 -17.92 -4.92 10.59
CA LEU A 41 -19.15 -4.14 10.48
C LEU A 41 -19.12 -2.81 11.24
N CYS A 42 -20.13 -1.96 11.05
CA CYS A 42 -20.33 -0.67 11.74
C CYS A 42 -21.73 -0.59 12.40
N ASN A 43 -22.23 0.61 12.70
CA ASN A 43 -23.36 0.86 13.61
C ASN A 43 -24.68 1.31 12.97
N GLY A 44 -24.72 1.57 11.65
CA GLY A 44 -25.88 2.07 10.92
C GLY A 44 -26.68 0.97 10.23
N PHE A 45 -27.24 1.28 9.05
CA PHE A 45 -28.17 0.40 8.33
C PHE A 45 -27.63 -1.02 8.15
N LEU A 46 -28.39 -2.01 8.63
CA LEU A 46 -28.03 -3.44 8.67
C LEU A 46 -26.70 -3.76 9.39
N GLY A 47 -26.18 -2.83 10.20
CA GLY A 47 -24.84 -2.91 10.76
C GLY A 47 -23.72 -2.74 9.73
N LEU A 48 -24.01 -2.41 8.48
CA LEU A 48 -23.01 -2.33 7.41
C LEU A 48 -22.50 -0.90 7.19
N PHE A 49 -23.37 0.08 7.36
CA PHE A 49 -23.12 1.49 7.03
C PHE A 49 -22.91 2.35 8.28
N PRO A 50 -22.33 3.55 8.16
CA PRO A 50 -22.20 4.48 9.28
C PRO A 50 -23.53 5.13 9.65
N ALA A 51 -23.83 5.27 10.94
CA ALA A 51 -25.05 5.91 11.43
C ALA A 51 -24.96 7.45 11.49
N ASN A 52 -23.74 7.99 11.58
CA ASN A 52 -23.48 9.42 11.75
C ASN A 52 -22.09 9.80 11.19
N TRP A 53 -21.76 11.09 11.21
CA TRP A 53 -20.53 11.61 10.62
C TRP A 53 -19.23 11.03 11.21
N PRO A 54 -19.04 10.93 12.54
CA PRO A 54 -17.87 10.23 13.09
C PRO A 54 -17.75 8.78 12.60
N SER A 55 -18.87 8.03 12.59
CA SER A 55 -18.92 6.65 12.09
C SER A 55 -18.52 6.56 10.62
N PHE A 56 -18.86 7.59 9.83
CA PHE A 56 -18.50 7.65 8.42
C PHE A 56 -16.98 7.78 8.23
N ILE A 57 -16.28 8.55 9.07
CA ILE A 57 -14.82 8.70 8.99
C ILE A 57 -14.14 7.34 9.20
N GLU A 58 -14.52 6.61 10.25
CA GLU A 58 -13.97 5.30 10.56
C GLU A 58 -14.32 4.26 9.47
N TRP A 59 -15.58 4.23 9.05
CA TRP A 59 -16.05 3.33 7.99
C TRP A 59 -15.33 3.59 6.66
N PHE A 60 -15.13 4.86 6.30
CA PHE A 60 -14.45 5.24 5.07
C PHE A 60 -12.97 4.84 5.09
N HIS A 61 -12.29 4.97 6.23
CA HIS A 61 -10.93 4.44 6.42
C HIS A 61 -10.89 2.92 6.16
N ARG A 62 -11.83 2.15 6.71
CA ARG A 62 -11.92 0.69 6.51
C ARG A 62 -12.21 0.32 5.05
N LEU A 63 -13.14 1.03 4.40
CA LEU A 63 -13.44 0.83 2.99
C LEU A 63 -12.18 1.06 2.15
N PHE A 64 -11.52 2.22 2.33
CA PHE A 64 -10.32 2.55 1.58
C PHE A 64 -9.20 1.52 1.84
N ALA A 65 -9.03 1.04 3.07
CA ALA A 65 -8.08 -0.02 3.40
C ALA A 65 -8.34 -1.32 2.63
N MET A 66 -9.60 -1.73 2.49
CA MET A 66 -9.98 -2.89 1.71
C MET A 66 -9.63 -2.73 0.23
N LEU A 67 -9.93 -1.57 -0.38
CA LEU A 67 -9.57 -1.29 -1.77
C LEU A 67 -8.04 -1.32 -1.96
N THR A 68 -7.29 -0.67 -1.08
CA THR A 68 -5.82 -0.68 -1.10
C THR A 68 -5.27 -2.10 -0.99
N GLY A 69 -5.85 -2.95 -0.12
CA GLY A 69 -5.46 -4.35 0.02
C GLY A 69 -5.55 -5.14 -1.29
N PHE A 70 -6.61 -4.96 -2.07
CA PHE A 70 -6.74 -5.58 -3.39
C PHE A 70 -5.69 -5.07 -4.39
N VAL A 71 -5.35 -3.78 -4.33
CA VAL A 71 -4.30 -3.21 -5.19
C VAL A 71 -2.93 -3.77 -4.80
N ILE A 72 -2.64 -3.99 -3.51
CA ILE A 72 -1.41 -4.66 -3.03
C ILE A 72 -1.35 -6.10 -3.55
N LEU A 73 -2.45 -6.84 -3.47
CA LEU A 73 -2.55 -8.20 -4.00
C LEU A 73 -2.29 -8.22 -5.52
N GLY A 74 -2.94 -7.34 -6.28
CA GLY A 74 -2.76 -7.21 -7.71
C GLY A 74 -1.32 -6.82 -8.10
N THR A 75 -0.70 -5.90 -7.35
CA THR A 75 0.70 -5.49 -7.52
C THR A 75 1.64 -6.66 -7.31
N THR A 76 1.43 -7.44 -6.24
CA THR A 76 2.26 -8.61 -5.93
C THR A 76 2.08 -9.69 -6.99
N TYR A 77 0.85 -10.00 -7.38
CA TYR A 77 0.58 -10.95 -8.47
C TYR A 77 1.30 -10.52 -9.77
N ALA A 78 1.18 -9.24 -10.15
CA ALA A 78 1.82 -8.72 -11.35
C ALA A 78 3.36 -8.76 -11.25
N ALA A 79 3.92 -8.49 -10.06
CA ALA A 79 5.37 -8.57 -9.85
C ALA A 79 5.88 -10.00 -10.09
N TRP A 80 5.20 -10.98 -9.54
CA TRP A 80 5.61 -12.38 -9.69
C TRP A 80 5.39 -12.92 -11.10
N ARG A 81 4.37 -12.42 -11.81
CA ARG A 81 4.02 -12.87 -13.15
C ARG A 81 4.83 -12.20 -14.27
N TYR A 82 5.21 -10.92 -14.11
CA TYR A 82 5.72 -10.09 -15.21
C TYR A 82 7.11 -9.48 -14.97
N THR A 83 7.73 -9.67 -13.80
CA THR A 83 9.14 -9.33 -13.61
C THR A 83 9.99 -10.52 -13.19
N ALA A 84 11.25 -10.55 -13.61
CA ALA A 84 12.26 -11.50 -13.15
C ALA A 84 13.11 -10.95 -11.98
N ASP A 85 12.99 -9.65 -11.66
CA ASP A 85 13.77 -9.03 -10.58
C ASP A 85 13.33 -9.55 -9.21
N ARG A 86 14.24 -10.26 -8.53
CA ARG A 86 14.02 -10.83 -7.20
C ARG A 86 13.74 -9.76 -6.16
N ARG A 87 14.35 -8.57 -6.25
CA ARG A 87 14.17 -7.49 -5.28
C ARG A 87 12.71 -7.01 -5.29
N ILE A 88 12.15 -6.78 -6.48
CA ILE A 88 10.75 -6.36 -6.67
C ILE A 88 9.79 -7.45 -6.18
N ARG A 89 10.04 -8.72 -6.50
CA ARG A 89 9.21 -9.85 -6.04
C ARG A 89 9.19 -9.98 -4.52
N TRP A 90 10.35 -9.92 -3.86
CA TRP A 90 10.42 -10.06 -2.41
C TRP A 90 9.88 -8.83 -1.68
N ALA A 91 10.13 -7.61 -2.15
CA ALA A 91 9.53 -6.42 -1.54
C ALA A 91 8.00 -6.43 -1.66
N SER A 92 7.44 -6.74 -2.83
CA SER A 92 5.98 -6.87 -2.97
C SER A 92 5.41 -8.01 -2.11
N ALA A 93 6.13 -9.13 -1.99
CA ALA A 93 5.75 -10.22 -1.10
C ALA A 93 5.73 -9.81 0.39
N VAL A 94 6.70 -9.02 0.86
CA VAL A 94 6.69 -8.49 2.24
C VAL A 94 5.43 -7.67 2.49
N ALA A 95 5.06 -6.76 1.57
CA ALA A 95 3.83 -5.98 1.70
C ALA A 95 2.59 -6.88 1.80
N LEU A 96 2.49 -7.90 0.96
CA LEU A 96 1.37 -8.84 0.97
C LEU A 96 1.33 -9.71 2.23
N LEU A 97 2.48 -10.18 2.72
CA LEU A 97 2.56 -11.06 3.90
C LEU A 97 2.30 -10.32 5.21
N VAL A 98 2.62 -9.02 5.29
CA VAL A 98 2.33 -8.19 6.47
C VAL A 98 0.87 -7.73 6.49
N LEU A 99 0.19 -7.64 5.34
CA LEU A 99 -1.19 -7.18 5.22
C LEU A 99 -2.20 -7.93 6.13
N PRO A 100 -2.19 -9.28 6.27
CA PRO A 100 -3.04 -9.96 7.23
C PRO A 100 -2.84 -9.50 8.68
N ALA A 101 -1.59 -9.33 9.10
CA ALA A 101 -1.29 -8.81 10.44
C ALA A 101 -1.81 -7.37 10.59
N GLN A 102 -1.69 -6.54 9.55
CA GLN A 102 -2.23 -5.18 9.53
C GLN A 102 -3.76 -5.15 9.70
N ILE A 103 -4.47 -6.06 9.03
CA ILE A 103 -5.93 -6.20 9.13
C ILE A 103 -6.34 -6.58 10.55
N VAL A 104 -5.66 -7.57 11.15
CA VAL A 104 -5.91 -7.99 12.54
C VAL A 104 -5.63 -6.84 13.51
N LEU A 105 -4.48 -6.19 13.40
CA LEU A 105 -4.12 -5.05 14.24
C LEU A 105 -5.13 -3.90 14.10
N GLY A 106 -5.65 -3.66 12.89
CA GLY A 106 -6.70 -2.66 12.64
C GLY A 106 -8.05 -3.03 13.24
N GLY A 107 -8.40 -4.31 13.34
CA GLY A 107 -9.57 -4.75 14.11
C GLY A 107 -9.36 -4.62 15.62
N LEU A 108 -8.14 -4.85 16.08
CA LEU A 108 -7.79 -4.70 17.49
C LEU A 108 -7.71 -3.24 17.95
N THR A 109 -7.37 -2.30 17.05
CA THR A 109 -7.40 -0.87 17.38
C THR A 109 -8.78 -0.41 17.78
N VAL A 110 -9.86 -1.04 17.29
CA VAL A 110 -11.25 -0.64 17.57
C VAL A 110 -11.96 -1.50 18.62
N THR A 111 -11.49 -2.74 18.85
CA THR A 111 -12.10 -3.68 19.81
C THR A 111 -11.39 -3.70 21.16
N VAL A 112 -10.07 -3.53 21.18
CA VAL A 112 -9.25 -3.53 22.41
C VAL A 112 -8.76 -2.11 22.74
N TYR A 113 -8.50 -1.28 21.73
CA TYR A 113 -8.11 0.12 21.87
C TYR A 113 -6.89 0.37 22.79
N ALA A 114 -5.87 -0.49 22.72
CA ALA A 114 -4.63 -0.32 23.50
C ALA A 114 -3.56 0.46 22.72
N GLN A 115 -2.79 1.31 23.43
CA GLN A 115 -1.72 2.11 22.83
C GLN A 115 -0.69 1.24 22.08
N ALA A 116 -0.27 0.12 22.67
CA ALA A 116 0.69 -0.79 22.05
C ALA A 116 0.17 -1.36 20.72
N ILE A 117 -1.14 -1.64 20.62
CA ILE A 117 -1.78 -2.14 19.41
C ILE A 117 -1.82 -1.04 18.34
N GLN A 118 -2.12 0.20 18.72
CA GLN A 118 -2.09 1.34 17.79
C GLN A 118 -0.68 1.60 17.22
N VAL A 119 0.35 1.52 18.07
CA VAL A 119 1.75 1.62 17.66
C VAL A 119 2.12 0.49 16.72
N ALA A 120 1.77 -0.76 17.06
CA ALA A 120 2.01 -1.92 16.21
C ALA A 120 1.32 -1.79 14.85
N HIS A 121 0.07 -1.32 14.84
CA HIS A 121 -0.71 -1.05 13.62
C HIS A 121 -0.04 -0.01 12.72
N HIS A 122 0.48 1.08 13.28
CA HIS A 122 1.22 2.08 12.50
C HIS A 122 2.57 1.54 11.99
N GLY A 123 3.29 0.79 12.83
CA GLY A 123 4.56 0.18 12.44
C GLY A 123 4.42 -0.80 11.27
N ALA A 124 3.39 -1.67 11.32
CA ALA A 124 3.09 -2.58 10.23
C ALA A 124 2.61 -1.84 8.97
N ALA A 125 1.84 -0.76 9.08
CA ALA A 125 1.49 0.10 7.95
C ALA A 125 2.73 0.72 7.26
N LEU A 126 3.67 1.23 8.05
CA LEU A 126 4.92 1.80 7.53
C LEU A 126 5.81 0.75 6.88
N LEU A 127 5.84 -0.48 7.40
CA LEU A 127 6.55 -1.60 6.79
C LEU A 127 5.97 -1.96 5.41
N ILE A 128 4.64 -2.04 5.30
CA ILE A 128 3.93 -2.25 4.02
C ILE A 128 4.26 -1.10 3.06
N PHE A 129 4.16 0.14 3.52
CA PHE A 129 4.44 1.32 2.70
C PHE A 129 5.88 1.33 2.20
N GLY A 130 6.86 1.11 3.07
CA GLY A 130 8.28 1.04 2.68
C GLY A 130 8.56 -0.06 1.66
N ALA A 131 7.94 -1.23 1.81
CA ALA A 131 8.04 -2.32 0.86
C ALA A 131 7.45 -1.96 -0.52
N LEU A 132 6.32 -1.25 -0.56
CA LEU A 132 5.72 -0.76 -1.82
C LEU A 132 6.53 0.36 -2.46
N VAL A 133 7.13 1.25 -1.67
CA VAL A 133 8.07 2.27 -2.16
C VAL A 133 9.29 1.61 -2.79
N ALA A 134 9.89 0.61 -2.13
CA ALA A 134 11.00 -0.15 -2.69
C ALA A 134 10.61 -0.88 -3.99
N THR A 135 9.44 -1.52 -4.01
CA THR A 135 8.87 -2.15 -5.21
C THR A 135 8.74 -1.14 -6.36
N THR A 136 8.25 0.06 -6.07
CA THR A 136 8.07 1.14 -7.05
C THR A 136 9.42 1.64 -7.55
N ALA A 137 10.33 2.01 -6.65
CA ALA A 137 11.65 2.57 -7.00
C ALA A 137 12.43 1.63 -7.92
N TRP A 138 12.52 0.34 -7.57
CA TRP A 138 13.22 -0.64 -8.38
C TRP A 138 12.52 -0.92 -9.72
N ALA A 139 11.20 -0.80 -9.79
CA ALA A 139 10.47 -0.93 -11.07
C ALA A 139 10.81 0.20 -12.06
N TYR A 140 11.05 1.41 -11.55
CA TYR A 140 11.52 2.53 -12.38
C TYR A 140 13.00 2.42 -12.72
N ASP A 141 13.85 1.98 -11.79
CA ASP A 141 15.30 1.82 -12.01
C ASP A 141 15.63 0.77 -13.09
N ALA A 142 14.99 -0.41 -13.03
CA ALA A 142 15.14 -1.48 -14.02
C ALA A 142 14.81 -1.07 -15.48
N SER A 143 14.16 0.08 -15.63
CA SER A 143 13.74 0.62 -16.91
C SER A 143 14.74 1.63 -17.49
N GLY A 144 15.42 2.40 -16.64
CA GLY A 144 16.47 3.33 -17.05
C GLY A 144 17.71 2.64 -17.61
N ALA A 145 18.04 1.45 -17.08
CA ALA A 145 19.16 0.64 -17.54
C ALA A 145 19.04 0.13 -18.99
N HIS A 146 17.83 0.08 -19.56
CA HIS A 146 17.60 -0.34 -20.95
C HIS A 146 17.58 0.83 -21.95
N SER A 147 17.60 2.08 -21.48
CA SER A 147 17.42 3.27 -22.31
C SER A 147 18.72 4.03 -22.62
N THR A 148 19.90 3.54 -22.26
CA THR A 148 21.17 4.15 -22.69
C THR A 148 21.45 3.79 -24.16
N PRO A 149 21.38 4.74 -25.10
CA PRO A 149 21.78 4.50 -26.48
C PRO A 149 23.31 4.46 -26.52
N SER A 150 23.86 3.42 -27.14
CA SER A 150 25.27 3.37 -27.53
C SER A 150 25.50 4.33 -28.71
N ASP A 151 25.48 5.65 -28.47
CA ASP A 151 26.08 6.63 -29.37
C ASP A 151 27.53 6.88 -28.94
N ALA A 152 28.39 5.91 -29.23
CA ALA A 152 29.79 6.20 -29.43
C ALA A 152 29.93 6.72 -30.87
N PRO A 153 30.48 7.92 -31.11
CA PRO A 153 30.77 8.37 -32.46
C PRO A 153 31.72 7.34 -33.08
N ARG A 154 31.31 6.75 -34.20
CA ARG A 154 32.21 5.98 -35.07
C ARG A 154 33.25 6.98 -35.57
N ALA A 155 34.36 7.09 -34.86
CA ALA A 155 35.54 7.79 -35.33
C ALA A 155 35.93 7.09 -36.64
N ALA A 156 35.58 7.75 -37.74
CA ALA A 156 36.09 7.39 -39.05
C ALA A 156 37.61 7.56 -38.95
N SER A 157 38.31 6.44 -38.87
CA SER A 157 39.73 6.35 -39.15
C SER A 157 39.92 6.90 -40.57
N ALA A 158 40.44 8.12 -40.64
CA ALA A 158 41.31 8.49 -41.74
C ALA A 158 42.45 7.47 -41.75
N ASP A 159 42.64 6.78 -42.88
CA ASP A 159 43.93 6.34 -43.39
C ASP A 159 43.72 5.88 -44.85
N ASP A 160 44.48 6.55 -45.72
CA ASP A 160 44.92 6.26 -47.10
C ASP A 160 43.92 6.26 -48.29
#